data_AF-A0A0H5D1B5-F1
#
_entry.id   AF-A0A0H5D1B5-F1
#
_cell.length_a   1.000
_cell.length_b   1.000
_cell.length_c   1.000
_cell.angle_alpha   90.00
_cell.angle_beta   90.00
_cell.angle_gamma   90.00
#
_symmetry.space_group_name_H-M   'P 1'
#
loop_
_entity.id
_entity.type
_entity.pdbx_description
1 polymer ?
#
loop_
_entity_poly.entity_id
_entity_poly.type
_entity_poly.pdbx_seq_one_letter_code
_entity_poly.pdbx_strand_id
1 'polypeptide(L)'
;MRETPRPLWRGLDYGPALVVIDDSDTAPADLPAGWEPLAQRYQIAWCSVAHGQCLNAVEDVLESLADRFTRTHLIARTVDAGTVARVVDEFPDVVRTVVMVGPGWAPKANGVRTVRVAGTNLTDSAVVGSVVAAVEGVRPASLAVTQSTMD
;
A
#
# COMPACT_ATOMS: atom_id res chain seq x y z
N MET A 1 -9.34 -8.56 -25.21
CA MET A 1 -8.44 -8.58 -24.04
C MET A 1 -8.17 -7.14 -23.67
N ARG A 2 -8.55 -6.70 -22.47
CA ARG A 2 -8.02 -5.44 -21.92
C ARG A 2 -6.64 -5.79 -21.36
N GLU A 3 -5.59 -5.13 -21.81
CA GLU A 3 -4.26 -5.32 -21.21
C GLU A 3 -4.33 -4.90 -19.73
N THR A 4 -3.77 -5.72 -18.84
CA THR A 4 -3.63 -5.37 -17.44
C THR A 4 -2.68 -4.16 -17.36
N PRO A 5 -3.09 -3.03 -16.76
CA PRO A 5 -2.21 -1.88 -16.62
C PRO A 5 -0.96 -2.29 -15.83
N ARG A 6 0.22 -2.01 -16.41
CA ARG A 6 1.50 -2.35 -15.78
C ARG A 6 1.73 -1.46 -14.56
N PRO A 7 2.31 -2.00 -13.47
CA PRO A 7 2.69 -1.18 -12.33
C PRO A 7 3.75 -0.13 -12.72
N LEU A 8 3.58 1.08 -12.21
CA LEU A 8 4.59 2.13 -12.30
C LEU A 8 5.66 1.89 -11.23
N TRP A 9 6.90 1.68 -11.65
CA TRP A 9 8.05 1.58 -10.74
C TRP A 9 8.83 2.88 -10.68
N ARG A 10 9.15 3.33 -9.46
CA ARG A 10 9.96 4.54 -9.18
C ARG A 10 10.73 4.39 -7.87
N GLY A 11 11.68 5.30 -7.66
CA GLY A 11 12.55 5.31 -6.48
C GLY A 11 13.78 4.43 -6.67
N LEU A 12 14.18 3.70 -5.63
CA LEU A 12 15.38 2.86 -5.66
C LEU A 12 15.26 1.72 -6.69
N ASP A 13 16.37 1.39 -7.36
CA ASP A 13 16.46 0.21 -8.22
C ASP A 13 16.39 -1.10 -7.40
N TYR A 14 17.00 -1.08 -6.21
CA TYR A 14 17.04 -2.16 -5.25
C TYR A 14 17.00 -1.57 -3.83
N GLY A 15 16.18 -2.13 -2.95
CA GLY A 15 16.02 -1.62 -1.59
C GLY A 15 14.74 -2.14 -0.92
N PRO A 16 14.38 -1.63 0.27
CA PRO A 16 13.08 -1.92 0.86
C PRO A 16 11.98 -1.45 -0.10
N ALA A 17 10.90 -2.22 -0.18
CA ALA A 17 9.82 -1.95 -1.14
C ALA A 17 8.61 -1.28 -0.48
N LEU A 18 7.86 -0.55 -1.31
CA LEU A 18 6.56 -0.01 -0.99
C LEU A 18 5.62 -0.29 -2.16
N VAL A 19 4.53 -0.99 -1.91
CA VAL A 19 3.52 -1.30 -2.93
C VAL A 19 2.28 -0.44 -2.68
N VAL A 20 1.85 0.32 -3.68
CA VAL A 20 0.64 1.13 -3.64
C VAL A 20 -0.43 0.43 -4.47
N ILE A 21 -1.56 0.12 -3.85
CA ILE A 21 -2.79 -0.31 -4.52
C ILE A 21 -3.71 0.90 -4.59
N ASP A 22 -3.92 1.40 -5.81
CA ASP A 22 -4.72 2.58 -6.08
C ASP A 22 -5.95 2.18 -6.90
N ASP A 23 -7.15 2.34 -6.34
CA ASP A 23 -8.43 2.13 -7.04
C ASP A 23 -8.76 3.26 -8.04
N SER A 24 -7.73 3.78 -8.71
CA SER A 24 -7.85 4.74 -9.81
C SER A 24 -7.91 3.97 -11.12
N ASP A 25 -8.70 4.42 -12.09
CA ASP A 25 -8.75 3.82 -13.43
C ASP A 25 -7.43 3.92 -14.20
N THR A 26 -6.50 4.79 -13.78
CA THR A 26 -5.25 5.03 -14.49
C THR A 26 -4.13 5.33 -13.52
N ALA A 27 -3.01 4.63 -13.67
CA ALA A 27 -1.78 4.92 -12.95
C ALA A 27 -1.28 6.31 -13.33
N PRO A 28 -0.72 7.07 -12.38
CA PRO A 28 -0.13 8.35 -12.72
C PRO A 28 1.05 8.12 -13.69
N ALA A 29 1.32 9.09 -14.57
CA ALA A 29 2.45 8.99 -15.50
C ALA A 29 3.82 9.02 -14.77
N ASP A 30 3.85 9.64 -13.59
CA ASP A 30 4.98 9.70 -12.69
C ASP A 30 4.50 9.77 -11.22
N LEU A 31 5.39 9.60 -10.25
CA LEU A 31 5.01 9.74 -8.85
C LEU A 31 4.54 11.17 -8.53
N PRO A 32 3.45 11.34 -7.76
CA PRO A 32 3.06 12.65 -7.28
C PRO A 32 4.18 13.24 -6.39
N ALA A 33 4.42 14.55 -6.47
CA ALA A 33 5.57 15.21 -5.82
C ALA A 33 5.72 14.91 -4.31
N GLY A 34 4.62 14.71 -3.59
CA GLY A 34 4.64 14.36 -2.16
C GLY A 34 5.31 13.00 -1.86
N TRP A 35 5.44 12.12 -2.85
CA TRP A 35 6.04 10.79 -2.70
C TRP A 35 7.56 10.78 -2.88
N GLU A 36 8.14 11.88 -3.34
CA GLU A 36 9.58 12.01 -3.57
C GLU A 36 10.43 11.60 -2.34
N PRO A 37 10.09 11.99 -1.09
CA PRO A 37 10.84 11.53 0.09
C PRO A 37 10.77 10.02 0.35
N LEU A 38 9.71 9.34 -0.13
CA LEU A 38 9.61 7.87 -0.06
C LEU A 38 10.41 7.24 -1.19
N ALA A 39 10.35 7.80 -2.41
CA ALA A 39 11.09 7.29 -3.57
C ALA A 39 12.61 7.29 -3.33
N GLN A 40 13.12 8.23 -2.54
CA GLN A 40 14.54 8.27 -2.15
C GLN A 40 14.97 7.14 -1.20
N ARG A 41 14.03 6.41 -0.60
CA ARG A 41 14.29 5.40 0.43
C ARG A 41 13.71 4.03 0.12
N TYR A 42 12.73 3.97 -0.78
CA TYR A 42 12.01 2.76 -1.15
C TYR A 42 11.99 2.59 -2.66
N GLN A 43 11.94 1.32 -3.07
CA GLN A 43 11.48 0.97 -4.41
C GLN A 43 9.94 0.96 -4.38
N ILE A 44 9.31 1.88 -5.10
CA ILE A 44 7.85 2.04 -5.12
C ILE A 44 7.26 1.34 -6.34
N ALA A 45 6.31 0.43 -6.12
CA ALA A 45 5.45 -0.14 -7.15
C ALA A 45 4.04 0.41 -7.02
N TRP A 46 3.57 1.18 -7.99
CA TRP A 46 2.22 1.72 -8.02
C TRP A 46 1.32 0.91 -8.94
N CYS A 47 0.40 0.18 -8.35
CA CYS A 47 -0.57 -0.68 -9.04
C CYS A 47 -1.94 0.02 -9.05
N SER A 48 -2.39 0.42 -10.23
CA SER A 48 -3.76 0.91 -10.41
C SER A 48 -4.71 -0.24 -10.71
N VAL A 49 -5.69 -0.44 -9.83
CA VAL A 49 -6.65 -1.55 -9.88
C VAL A 49 -8.06 -1.00 -9.96
N ALA A 50 -8.55 -0.75 -11.18
CA ALA A 50 -9.90 -0.23 -11.38
C ALA A 50 -10.95 -1.15 -10.76
N HIS A 51 -11.64 -0.69 -9.70
CA HIS A 51 -12.70 -1.42 -9.00
C HIS A 51 -12.31 -2.82 -8.53
N GLY A 52 -11.07 -2.97 -8.05
CA GLY A 52 -10.54 -4.27 -7.59
C GLY A 52 -10.36 -5.31 -8.70
N GLN A 53 -10.62 -4.95 -9.96
CA GLN A 53 -10.19 -5.72 -11.12
C GLN A 53 -8.68 -5.57 -11.23
N CYS A 54 -7.97 -6.65 -11.55
CA CYS A 54 -6.52 -6.69 -11.77
C CYS A 54 -5.62 -6.78 -10.52
N LEU A 55 -6.03 -7.51 -9.47
CA LEU A 55 -5.12 -7.90 -8.39
C LEU A 55 -3.91 -8.71 -8.87
N ASN A 56 -4.01 -9.42 -10.00
CA ASN A 56 -2.88 -10.12 -10.59
C ASN A 56 -1.64 -9.23 -10.74
N ALA A 57 -1.78 -7.94 -11.08
CA ALA A 57 -0.63 -7.04 -11.17
C ALA A 57 0.01 -6.76 -9.79
N VAL A 58 -0.78 -6.76 -8.73
CA VAL A 58 -0.29 -6.67 -7.35
C VAL A 58 0.39 -7.97 -6.94
N GLU A 59 -0.23 -9.12 -7.24
CA GLU A 59 0.30 -10.46 -6.98
C GLU A 59 1.65 -10.66 -7.69
N ASP A 60 1.75 -10.37 -9.00
CA ASP A 60 2.99 -10.44 -9.78
C ASP A 60 4.12 -9.59 -9.16
N VAL A 61 3.78 -8.40 -8.66
CA VAL A 61 4.74 -7.52 -7.96
C VAL A 61 5.19 -8.15 -6.64
N LEU A 62 4.27 -8.72 -5.86
CA LEU A 62 4.58 -9.35 -4.58
C LEU A 62 5.37 -10.65 -4.76
N GLU A 63 5.06 -11.46 -5.77
CA GLU A 63 5.87 -12.63 -6.17
C GLU A 63 7.28 -12.20 -6.55
N SER A 64 7.41 -11.16 -7.38
CA SER A 64 8.73 -10.61 -7.76
C SER A 64 9.53 -10.07 -6.57
N LEU A 65 8.85 -9.62 -5.50
CA LEU A 65 9.49 -9.20 -4.26
C LEU A 65 9.85 -10.40 -3.38
N ALA A 66 8.99 -11.42 -3.32
CA ALA A 66 9.22 -12.67 -2.61
C ALA A 66 10.46 -13.40 -3.16
N ASP A 67 10.58 -13.52 -4.48
CA ASP A 67 11.73 -14.14 -5.17
C ASP A 67 13.06 -13.46 -4.83
N ARG A 68 13.01 -12.17 -4.50
CA ARG A 68 14.18 -11.36 -4.11
C ARG A 68 14.37 -11.27 -2.59
N PHE A 69 13.54 -11.98 -1.81
CA PHE A 69 13.49 -11.89 -0.34
C PHE A 69 13.26 -10.46 0.19
N THR A 70 12.61 -9.62 -0.60
CA THR A 70 12.33 -8.23 -0.26
C THR A 70 10.96 -8.12 0.40
N ARG A 71 10.94 -7.61 1.62
CA ARG A 71 9.69 -7.31 2.32
C ARG A 71 9.19 -5.89 2.01
N THR A 72 7.89 -5.67 2.12
CA THR A 72 7.23 -4.43 1.68
C THR A 72 6.23 -3.86 2.68
N HIS A 73 5.95 -2.57 2.54
CA HIS A 73 4.76 -1.91 3.08
C HIS A 73 3.69 -1.84 1.99
N LEU A 74 2.46 -2.20 2.31
CA LEU A 74 1.32 -2.17 1.39
C LEU A 74 0.43 -0.96 1.70
N ILE A 75 0.23 -0.07 0.74
CA ILE A 75 -0.59 1.14 0.88
C ILE A 75 -1.82 0.92 0.00
N ALA A 76 -3.00 0.80 0.59
CA ALA A 76 -4.23 0.51 -0.14
C ALA A 76 -5.21 1.68 -0.04
N ARG A 77 -5.50 2.33 -1.17
CA ARG A 77 -6.49 3.42 -1.27
C ARG A 77 -7.83 2.88 -1.74
N THR A 78 -8.86 3.07 -0.92
CA THR A 78 -10.27 2.75 -1.24
C THR A 78 -10.56 1.32 -1.71
N VAL A 79 -9.59 0.41 -1.55
CA VAL A 79 -9.75 -1.03 -1.78
C VAL A 79 -10.57 -1.64 -0.65
N ASP A 80 -11.42 -2.61 -0.96
CA ASP A 80 -12.16 -3.33 0.05
C ASP A 80 -11.23 -4.11 0.99
N ALA A 81 -11.60 -4.15 2.28
CA ALA A 81 -10.78 -4.78 3.31
C ALA A 81 -10.57 -6.29 3.08
N GLY A 82 -11.51 -6.96 2.41
CA GLY A 82 -11.44 -8.38 2.10
C GLY A 82 -10.35 -8.68 1.07
N THR A 83 -10.27 -7.87 0.02
CA THR A 83 -9.20 -7.93 -0.98
C THR A 83 -7.83 -7.73 -0.34
N VAL A 84 -7.67 -6.70 0.49
CA VAL A 84 -6.39 -6.46 1.18
C VAL A 84 -6.05 -7.62 2.13
N ALA A 85 -7.04 -8.16 2.84
CA ALA A 85 -6.83 -9.34 3.69
C ALA A 85 -6.33 -10.55 2.90
N ARG A 86 -6.94 -10.85 1.75
CA ARG A 86 -6.54 -11.95 0.88
C ARG A 86 -5.10 -11.81 0.40
N VAL A 87 -4.71 -10.62 -0.06
CA VAL A 87 -3.32 -10.33 -0.47
C VAL A 87 -2.35 -10.56 0.69
N VAL A 88 -2.69 -10.13 1.90
CA VAL A 88 -1.83 -10.34 3.06
C VAL A 88 -1.73 -11.82 3.45
N ASP A 89 -2.84 -12.55 3.38
CA ASP A 89 -2.89 -13.98 3.71
C ASP A 89 -2.12 -14.84 2.69
N GLU A 90 -2.09 -14.43 1.42
CA GLU A 90 -1.32 -15.08 0.36
C GLU A 90 0.18 -14.75 0.43
N PHE A 91 0.54 -13.55 0.92
CA PHE A 91 1.94 -13.09 1.01
C PHE A 91 2.38 -12.70 2.44
N PRO A 92 2.23 -13.60 3.43
CA PRO A 92 2.40 -13.27 4.85
C PRO A 92 3.86 -12.94 5.22
N ASP A 93 4.83 -13.50 4.50
CA ASP A 93 6.26 -13.27 4.74
C ASP A 93 6.81 -12.02 4.01
N VAL A 94 6.04 -11.47 3.08
CA VAL A 94 6.42 -10.32 2.24
C VAL A 94 5.84 -9.03 2.81
N VAL A 95 4.56 -9.01 3.19
CA VAL A 95 3.87 -7.80 3.65
C VAL A 95 4.10 -7.56 5.15
N ARG A 96 4.85 -6.51 5.50
CA ARG A 96 5.15 -6.17 6.92
C ARG A 96 4.12 -5.26 7.56
N THR A 97 3.50 -4.40 6.77
CA THR A 97 2.59 -3.37 7.26
C THR A 97 1.61 -3.02 6.16
N VAL A 98 0.35 -2.83 6.56
CA VAL A 98 -0.71 -2.33 5.69
C VAL A 98 -1.07 -0.90 6.13
N VAL A 99 -1.16 0.02 5.18
CA VAL A 99 -1.66 1.38 5.38
C VAL A 99 -2.93 1.53 4.55
N MET A 100 -4.08 1.53 5.20
CA MET A 100 -5.38 1.74 4.57
C MET A 100 -5.66 3.24 4.48
N VAL A 101 -5.84 3.76 3.26
CA VAL A 101 -6.14 5.16 2.98
C VAL A 101 -7.61 5.31 2.57
N GLY A 102 -8.37 6.05 3.38
CA GLY A 102 -9.75 6.41 3.07
C GLY A 102 -10.82 5.72 3.91
N PRO A 103 -12.10 5.90 3.52
CA PRO A 103 -13.23 5.30 4.21
C PRO A 103 -13.23 3.81 3.93
N GLY A 104 -12.99 3.01 4.97
CA GLY A 104 -12.89 1.55 4.84
C GLY A 104 -12.52 0.92 6.18
N TRP A 105 -12.83 -0.36 6.33
CA TRP A 105 -12.47 -1.11 7.53
C TRP A 105 -11.06 -1.68 7.38
N ALA A 106 -10.34 -1.80 8.49
CA ALA A 106 -9.07 -2.52 8.49
C ALA A 106 -9.36 -4.03 8.31
N PRO A 107 -8.52 -4.78 7.58
CA PRO A 107 -8.55 -6.23 7.58
C PRO A 107 -8.59 -6.79 9.01
N LYS A 108 -9.30 -7.92 9.22
CA LYS A 108 -9.17 -8.66 10.48
C LYS A 108 -7.70 -9.02 10.70
N ALA A 109 -7.24 -8.90 11.93
CA ALA A 109 -5.83 -9.05 12.28
C ALA A 109 -5.30 -10.45 11.92
N ASN A 110 -4.45 -10.50 10.91
CA ASN A 110 -3.66 -11.65 10.46
C ASN A 110 -2.19 -11.52 10.93
N GLY A 111 -1.96 -10.82 12.05
CA GLY A 111 -0.63 -10.58 12.62
C GLY A 111 0.14 -9.43 11.96
N VAL A 112 -0.31 -8.93 10.80
CA VAL A 112 0.29 -7.78 10.12
C VAL A 112 -0.20 -6.47 10.73
N ARG A 113 0.74 -5.55 10.99
CA ARG A 113 0.42 -4.21 11.50
C ARG A 113 -0.40 -3.45 10.46
N THR A 114 -1.63 -3.08 10.81
CA THR A 114 -2.48 -2.24 9.96
C THR A 114 -2.63 -0.84 10.55
N VAL A 115 -2.43 0.18 9.72
CA VAL A 115 -2.61 1.60 10.07
C VAL A 115 -3.68 2.21 9.17
N ARG A 116 -4.49 3.11 9.72
CA ARG A 116 -5.49 3.86 8.94
C ARG A 116 -5.05 5.30 8.76
N VAL A 117 -5.18 5.80 7.55
CA VAL A 117 -4.95 7.19 7.18
C VAL A 117 -6.25 7.76 6.61
N ALA A 118 -6.67 8.91 7.14
CA ALA A 118 -7.83 9.61 6.62
C ALA A 118 -7.49 10.31 5.29
N GLY A 119 -8.48 10.42 4.41
CA GLY A 119 -8.34 11.04 3.08
C GLY A 119 -8.49 10.05 1.94
N THR A 120 -8.79 10.52 0.74
CA THR A 120 -9.16 9.68 -0.42
C THR A 120 -8.26 9.90 -1.63
N ASN A 121 -7.28 10.81 -1.53
CA ASN A 121 -6.45 11.24 -2.64
C ASN A 121 -4.97 11.11 -2.27
N LEU A 122 -4.25 10.19 -2.92
CA LEU A 122 -2.83 9.98 -2.71
C LEU A 122 -1.93 11.04 -3.38
N THR A 123 -2.52 12.05 -4.04
CA THR A 123 -1.80 13.23 -4.52
C THR A 123 -1.84 14.39 -3.52
N ASP A 124 -2.72 14.33 -2.52
CA ASP A 124 -2.81 15.34 -1.46
C ASP A 124 -1.62 15.19 -0.49
N SER A 125 -0.82 16.24 -0.39
CA SER A 125 0.34 16.30 0.50
C SER A 125 0.04 15.96 1.96
N ALA A 126 -1.15 16.28 2.48
CA ALA A 126 -1.52 15.95 3.86
C ALA A 126 -1.77 14.44 4.05
N VAL A 127 -2.37 13.80 3.05
CA VAL A 127 -2.58 12.35 3.02
C VAL A 127 -1.24 11.65 2.88
N VAL A 128 -0.40 12.10 1.94
CA VAL A 128 0.94 11.52 1.74
C VAL A 128 1.81 11.68 2.99
N GLY A 129 1.80 12.83 3.64
CA GLY A 129 2.51 13.03 4.92
C GLY A 129 2.05 12.07 6.01
N SER A 130 0.75 11.74 6.06
CA SER A 130 0.21 10.76 7.00
C SER A 130 0.61 9.32 6.63
N VAL A 131 0.68 8.99 5.34
CA VAL A 131 1.21 7.70 4.85
C VAL A 131 2.69 7.55 5.20
N VAL A 132 3.49 8.59 4.98
CA VAL A 132 4.92 8.61 5.35
C VAL A 132 5.10 8.31 6.83
N ALA A 133 4.38 9.01 7.71
CA ALA A 133 4.43 8.76 9.15
C ALA A 133 4.04 7.31 9.49
N ALA A 134 2.98 6.80 8.87
CA ALA A 134 2.50 5.43 9.09
C ALA A 134 3.53 4.35 8.69
N VAL A 135 4.22 4.55 7.56
CA VAL A 135 5.27 3.66 7.03
C VAL A 135 6.52 3.70 7.90
N GLU A 136 6.96 4.88 8.31
CA GLU A 136 8.14 5.06 9.17
C GLU A 136 7.92 4.60 10.62
N GLY A 137 6.69 4.27 10.99
CA GLY A 137 6.35 3.91 12.37
C GLY A 137 6.31 5.10 13.32
N VAL A 138 6.42 6.33 12.80
CA VAL A 138 6.17 7.57 13.54
C VAL A 138 4.67 7.68 13.76
N ARG A 139 4.20 7.70 15.01
CA ARG A 139 2.75 7.91 15.27
C ARG A 139 2.32 9.24 14.65
N PRO A 140 1.44 9.27 13.64
CA PRO A 140 0.79 10.52 13.27
C PRO A 140 -0.04 11.00 14.46
N ALA A 141 -0.08 12.32 14.69
CA ALA A 141 -0.77 12.94 15.83
C ALA A 141 -2.29 12.65 15.89
N SER A 142 -2.84 12.02 14.85
CA SER A 142 -4.27 11.71 14.71
C SER A 142 -4.47 10.23 14.37
N LEU A 143 -4.40 9.34 15.36
CA LEU A 143 -4.87 7.96 15.21
C LEU A 143 -5.68 7.54 16.43
N ALA A 144 -6.96 7.23 16.19
CA ALA A 144 -7.70 6.31 17.04
C ALA A 144 -7.09 4.92 16.84
N VAL A 145 -6.26 4.51 17.79
CA VAL A 145 -5.76 3.14 17.88
C VAL A 145 -6.89 2.29 18.47
N THR A 146 -7.53 1.45 17.66
CA THR A 146 -8.36 0.38 18.22
C THR A 146 -7.43 -0.75 18.64
N GLN A 147 -6.96 -0.70 19.88
CA GLN A 147 -6.46 -1.89 20.57
C GLN A 147 -7.70 -2.68 21.00
N SER A 148 -7.95 -3.83 20.37
CA SER A 148 -8.95 -4.76 20.88
C SER A 148 -8.43 -5.34 22.19
N THR A 149 -9.04 -4.91 23.29
CA THR A 149 -9.01 -5.61 24.57
C THR A 149 -9.47 -7.05 24.33
N MET A 150 -8.67 -7.98 24.83
CA MET A 150 -8.95 -9.41 24.85
C MET A 150 -9.88 -9.66 26.04
N ASP A 151 -11.11 -10.13 25.77
CA ASP A 151 -11.99 -10.82 26.72
C ASP A 151 -12.28 -12.21 26.15
#